data_AF-A0A679IFQ4-F1
#
_entry.id   AF-A0A679IFQ4-F1
#
_cell.length_a   1.000
_cell.length_b   1.000
_cell.length_c   1.000
_cell.angle_alpha   90.00
_cell.angle_beta   90.00
_cell.angle_gamma   90.00
#
_symmetry.space_group_name_H-M   'P 1'
#
loop_
_entity.id
_entity.type
_entity.pdbx_description
1 polymer ?
#
loop_
_entity_poly.entity_id
_entity_poly.type
_entity_poly.pdbx_seq_one_letter_code
_entity_poly.pdbx_strand_id
1 'polypeptide(L)' 'MTFYNTQVPYRVTLDTKLNLFIVFDQRNSNHFATGVTIEQAVQELQKSA' A
#
# COMPACT_ATOMS: atom_id res chain seq x y z
N MET A 1 19.33 20.03 4.91
CA MET A 1 19.04 18.58 4.92
C MET A 1 17.92 18.33 3.95
N THR A 2 18.23 17.76 2.78
CA THR A 2 17.22 17.42 1.78
C THR A 2 16.69 16.03 2.13
N PHE A 3 15.51 15.97 2.73
CA PHE A 3 14.82 14.71 2.97
C PHE A 3 14.31 14.21 1.63
N TYR A 4 14.99 13.23 1.03
CA TYR A 4 14.40 12.45 -0.06
C TYR A 4 13.32 11.59 0.56
N ASN A 5 12.11 12.14 0.60
CA ASN A 5 10.92 11.38 0.87
C ASN A 5 10.70 10.49 -0.36
N THR A 6 11.37 9.34 -0.40
CA THR A 6 11.00 8.21 -1.24
C THR A 6 9.68 7.64 -0.71
N GLN A 7 8.65 8.50 -0.69
CA GLN A 7 7.26 8.09 -0.56
C GLN A 7 6.99 7.31 -1.84
N VAL A 8 7.03 5.97 -1.73
CA VAL A 8 6.49 5.10 -2.76
C VAL A 8 5.06 5.58 -2.96
N PRO A 9 4.71 6.17 -4.12
CA PRO A 9 3.38 6.66 -4.30
C PRO A 9 2.50 5.42 -4.48
N TYR A 10 1.58 5.19 -3.54
CA TYR A 10 0.67 4.05 -3.54
C TYR A 10 -0.78 4.52 -3.60
N ARG A 11 -1.66 3.67 -4.13
CA ARG A 11 -3.11 3.92 -4.16
C ARG A 11 -3.78 3.03 -3.13
N VAL A 12 -4.74 3.58 -2.38
CA VAL A 12 -5.49 2.82 -1.37
C VAL A 12 -6.95 2.73 -1.77
N THR A 13 -7.55 1.55 -1.61
CA THR A 13 -8.98 1.32 -1.78
C THR A 13 -9.51 0.56 -0.57
N LEU A 14 -10.71 0.89 -0.11
CA LEU A 14 -11.41 0.12 0.92
C LEU A 14 -12.31 -0.91 0.23
N ASP A 15 -12.08 -2.19 0.49
CA ASP A 15 -13.04 -3.23 0.20
C ASP A 15 -14.11 -3.22 1.32
N THR A 16 -15.31 -2.75 0.99
CA THR A 16 -16.43 -2.64 1.94
C THR A 16 -17.13 -3.98 2.21
N LYS A 17 -16.85 -5.03 1.44
CA LYS A 17 -17.37 -6.38 1.69
C LYS A 17 -16.54 -7.08 2.76
N LEU A 18 -15.22 -6.93 2.68
CA LEU A 18 -14.27 -7.54 3.62
C LEU A 18 -13.83 -6.59 4.74
N ASN A 19 -14.14 -5.30 4.62
CA ASN A 19 -13.65 -4.21 5.50
C ASN A 19 -12.12 -4.17 5.59
N LEU A 20 -11.46 -4.33 4.43
CA LEU A 20 -10.00 -4.34 4.32
C LEU A 20 -9.51 -3.20 3.43
N PHE A 21 -8.38 -2.63 3.80
CA PHE A 21 -7.65 -1.71 2.95
C PHE A 21 -6.77 -2.48 1.98
N ILE A 22 -6.89 -2.16 0.70
CA ILE A 22 -6.07 -2.69 -0.38
C ILE A 22 -5.16 -1.57 -0.85
N VAL A 23 -3.85 -1.80 -0.82
CA VAL A 23 -2.82 -0.85 -1.24
C VAL A 23 -2.15 -1.37 -2.50
N PHE A 24 -2.15 -0.56 -3.54
CA PHE A 24 -1.55 -0.86 -4.84
C PHE A 24 -0.27 -0.05 -5.04
N ASP A 25 0.77 -0.71 -5.54
CA ASP A 25 1.96 -0.04 -6.05
C ASP A 25 1.63 0.73 -7.35
N GLN A 26 2.01 2.00 -7.46
CA GLN A 26 1.79 2.78 -8.69
C GLN A 26 2.64 2.29 -9.87
N ARG A 27 3.80 1.68 -9.61
CA ARG A 27 4.72 1.22 -10.65
C ARG A 27 4.31 -0.16 -11.18
N ASN A 28 3.59 -0.94 -10.38
CA ASN A 28 3.14 -2.26 -10.77
C ASN A 28 1.74 -2.54 -10.20
N SER A 29 0.72 -2.42 -11.05
CA SER A 29 -0.67 -2.66 -10.66
C SER A 29 -0.97 -4.12 -10.26
N ASN A 30 -0.07 -5.07 -10.57
CA ASN A 30 -0.17 -6.45 -10.10
C ASN A 30 0.49 -6.64 -8.73
N HIS A 31 1.21 -5.64 -8.22
CA HIS A 31 1.76 -5.64 -6.88
C HIS A 31 0.84 -4.86 -5.95
N PHE A 32 0.14 -5.60 -5.09
CA PHE A 32 -0.75 -5.03 -4.09
C PHE A 32 -0.69 -5.85 -2.80
N ALA A 33 -1.07 -5.21 -1.70
CA ALA A 33 -1.18 -5.86 -0.41
C ALA A 33 -2.46 -5.41 0.30
N THR A 34 -2.92 -6.22 1.24
CA THR A 34 -4.15 -5.96 2.00
C THR A 34 -3.87 -5.91 3.49
N GLY A 35 -4.62 -5.10 4.23
CA GLY A 35 -4.50 -4.98 5.67
C GLY A 35 -5.76 -4.43 6.33
N VAL A 36 -5.87 -4.59 7.65
CA VAL A 36 -6.98 -4.03 8.42
C VAL A 36 -6.82 -2.51 8.59
N THR A 37 -5.58 -2.03 8.55
CA THR A 37 -5.25 -0.61 8.45
C THR A 37 -4.38 -0.33 7.23
N ILE A 38 -4.30 0.94 6.83
CA ILE A 38 -3.48 1.37 5.69
C ILE A 38 -2.01 1.09 5.97
N GLU A 39 -1.54 1.34 7.19
CA GLU A 39 -0.16 1.13 7.62
C GLU A 39 0.22 -0.35 7.52
N GLN A 40 -0.67 -1.24 7.96
CA GLN A 40 -0.45 -2.68 7.81
C GLN A 40 -0.35 -3.07 6.34
N ALA A 41 -1.29 -2.62 5.51
CA ALA A 41 -1.28 -2.92 4.09
C ALA A 41 -0.03 -2.38 3.38
N VAL A 42 0.45 -1.17 3.73
CA VAL A 42 1.70 -0.60 3.21
C VAL A 42 2.91 -1.41 3.66
N GLN A 43 2.94 -1.85 4.92
CA GLN A 43 4.04 -2.65 5.45
C GLN A 43 4.12 -4.01 4.76
N GLU A 44 2.98 -4.65 4.52
CA GLU A 44 2.89 -5.90 3.76
C GLU A 44 3.30 -5.70 2.28
N LEU A 45 2.95 -4.57 1.66
CA LEU A 45 3.42 -4.21 0.32
C LEU A 45 4.95 -4.08 0.27
N GLN A 46 5.55 -3.45 1.28
CA GLN A 46 7.01 -3.28 1.36
C GLN A 46 7.76 -4.58 1.62
N LYS A 47 7.18 -5.51 2.40
CA LYS A 47 7.76 -6.85 2.62
C LYS A 47 7.73 -7.73 1.36
N SER A 48 6.80 -7.45 0.46
CA SER A 48 6.55 -8.23 -0.75
C SER A 48 7.32 -7.73 -1.97
N ALA A 49 8.11 -6.65 -1.81
CA ALA A 49 8.91 -6.01 -2.85
C ALA A 49 10.28 -6.68 -3.09
#